data_AF-A0A0A1U544-F1
#
_entry.id   AF-A0A0A1U544-F1
#
_cell.length_a   1.000
_cell.length_b   1.000
_cell.length_c   1.000
_cell.angle_alpha   90.00
_cell.angle_beta   90.00
_cell.angle_gamma   90.00
#
_symmetry.space_group_name_H-M   'P 1'
#
loop_
_entity.id
_entity.type
_entity.pdbx_description
1 polymer ?
#
loop_
_entity_poly.entity_id
_entity_poly.type
_entity_poly.pdbx_seq_one_letter_code
_entity_poly.pdbx_strand_id
1 'polypeptide(L)'
;MMSAFTPVSPKNYQQIDSLYMTPNTLIRKSPVSSELTLLTGRRYRQSELANQISSIQREVLDISQNLDQDTSGSQTYEQSVNRLCYLQAILKQKQKHLLRLQKNVVVQKSIRSKKRNLLLKEN
;
A
#
# COMPACT_ATOMS: atom_id res chain seq x y z
N MET A 1 40.59 -14.06 -26.68
CA MET A 1 40.26 -14.79 -25.43
C MET A 1 38.78 -14.53 -25.12
N MET A 2 37.91 -15.51 -25.38
CA MET A 2 36.47 -15.40 -25.13
C MET A 2 36.18 -15.78 -23.67
N SER A 3 35.54 -14.87 -22.93
CA SER A 3 35.09 -15.10 -21.56
C SER A 3 33.97 -16.14 -21.57
N ALA A 4 34.20 -17.26 -20.86
CA ALA A 4 33.21 -18.31 -20.68
C ALA A 4 32.09 -17.81 -19.77
N PHE A 5 30.86 -17.80 -20.29
CA PHE A 5 29.66 -17.68 -19.48
C PHE A 5 29.48 -19.01 -18.74
N THR A 6 29.92 -19.09 -17.49
CA THR A 6 29.66 -20.24 -16.62
C THR A 6 28.24 -20.10 -16.05
N PRO A 7 27.27 -20.94 -16.43
CA PRO A 7 25.99 -20.94 -15.77
C PRO A 7 26.21 -21.42 -14.33
N VAL A 8 25.89 -20.55 -13.37
CA VAL A 8 25.87 -20.90 -11.95
C VAL A 8 24.78 -21.94 -11.78
N SER A 9 25.16 -23.20 -11.53
CA SER A 9 24.24 -24.27 -11.16
C SER A 9 23.35 -23.77 -10.02
N PRO A 10 22.01 -23.80 -10.16
CA PRO A 10 21.14 -23.34 -9.09
C PRO A 10 21.39 -24.23 -7.88
N LYS A 11 21.96 -23.65 -6.82
CA LYS A 11 22.17 -24.31 -5.54
C LYS A 11 20.84 -24.90 -5.10
N ASN A 12 20.87 -26.19 -4.75
CA ASN A 12 19.76 -26.99 -4.23
C ASN A 12 18.79 -26.15 -3.42
N TYR A 13 17.65 -25.81 -4.00
CA TYR A 13 16.52 -25.29 -3.23
C TYR A 13 16.06 -26.45 -2.33
N GLN A 14 16.36 -26.36 -1.03
CA GLN A 14 15.63 -27.15 -0.06
C GLN A 14 14.18 -26.67 -0.10
N GLN A 15 13.32 -27.51 -0.68
CA GLN A 15 11.89 -27.36 -0.55
C GLN A 15 11.57 -27.44 0.95
N ILE A 16 11.19 -26.31 1.53
CA ILE A 16 10.69 -26.27 2.90
C ILE A 16 9.28 -26.87 2.85
N ASP A 17 9.19 -28.19 3.01
CA ASP A 17 7.94 -28.86 3.38
C ASP A 17 7.61 -28.49 4.83
N SER A 18 7.24 -27.22 5.03
CA SER A 18 6.72 -26.75 6.31
C SER A 18 5.29 -27.25 6.44
N LEU A 19 5.19 -28.45 7.01
CA LEU A 19 4.20 -28.73 8.05
C LEU A 19 4.07 -27.49 8.96
N TYR A 20 2.85 -27.17 9.37
CA TYR A 20 2.39 -25.93 10.02
C TYR A 20 1.97 -24.80 9.09
N MET A 21 1.14 -25.11 8.08
CA MET A 21 0.11 -24.18 7.63
C MET A 21 -1.21 -24.57 8.28
N THR A 22 -1.67 -23.76 9.23
CA THR A 22 -3.05 -23.82 9.74
C THR A 22 -4.02 -23.73 8.55
N PRO A 23 -4.98 -24.67 8.38
CA PRO A 23 -5.88 -24.63 7.25
C PRO A 23 -7.06 -23.73 7.60
N ASN A 24 -6.99 -22.42 7.34
CA ASN A 24 -8.22 -21.62 7.13
C ASN A 24 -8.08 -20.19 6.59
N THR A 25 -6.90 -19.68 6.24
CA THR A 25 -6.80 -18.30 5.70
C THR A 25 -6.08 -18.15 4.36
N LEU A 26 -5.52 -19.23 3.80
CA LEU A 26 -4.89 -19.23 2.48
C LEU A 26 -5.79 -19.84 1.40
N ILE A 27 -7.05 -19.42 1.34
CA ILE A 27 -7.74 -19.44 0.05
C ILE A 27 -7.09 -18.33 -0.78
N ARG A 28 -6.12 -18.70 -1.63
CA ARG A 28 -5.82 -17.92 -2.83
C ARG A 28 -7.15 -17.75 -3.56
N LYS A 29 -7.82 -16.63 -3.32
CA LYS A 29 -9.09 -16.32 -3.95
C LYS A 29 -8.85 -16.34 -5.46
N SER A 30 -9.52 -17.29 -6.12
CA SER A 30 -9.80 -17.32 -7.55
C SER A 30 -10.02 -15.88 -8.06
N PRO A 31 -9.56 -15.52 -9.27
CA PRO A 31 -9.65 -14.15 -9.79
C PRO A 31 -11.08 -13.65 -9.62
N VAL A 32 -11.24 -12.61 -8.80
CA VAL A 32 -12.54 -12.10 -8.34
C VAL A 32 -13.34 -11.65 -9.56
N SER A 33 -14.21 -12.54 -10.05
CA SER A 33 -15.06 -12.33 -11.22
C SER A 33 -16.38 -11.63 -10.88
N SER A 34 -16.57 -11.19 -9.64
CA SER A 34 -17.75 -10.46 -9.20
C SER A 34 -17.42 -9.00 -8.89
N GLU A 35 -17.91 -8.10 -9.74
CA GLU A 35 -17.73 -6.63 -9.66
C GLU A 35 -18.13 -6.04 -8.29
N LEU A 36 -19.08 -6.66 -7.59
CA LEU A 36 -19.57 -6.22 -6.28
C LEU A 36 -18.51 -6.36 -5.19
N THR A 37 -17.72 -7.44 -5.20
CA THR A 37 -16.61 -7.70 -4.26
C THR A 37 -15.38 -6.84 -4.54
N LEU A 38 -15.16 -6.44 -5.80
CA LEU A 38 -14.08 -5.51 -6.16
C LEU A 38 -14.34 -4.10 -5.61
N LEU A 39 -15.60 -3.67 -5.55
CA LEU A 39 -16.00 -2.37 -5.00
C LEU A 39 -15.86 -2.32 -3.47
N THR A 40 -16.29 -3.36 -2.75
CA THR A 40 -16.15 -3.43 -1.29
C THR A 40 -14.69 -3.54 -0.86
N GLY A 41 -13.90 -4.38 -1.53
CA GLY A 41 -12.46 -4.49 -1.27
C GLY A 41 -11.68 -3.20 -1.52
N ARG A 42 -12.07 -2.38 -2.50
CA ARG A 42 -11.41 -1.09 -2.76
C ARG A 42 -11.77 -0.01 -1.75
N ARG A 43 -13.04 0.12 -1.36
CA ARG A 43 -13.46 1.08 -0.32
C ARG A 43 -12.81 0.75 1.02
N TYR A 44 -12.73 -0.55 1.35
CA TYR A 44 -12.03 -1.05 2.52
C TYR A 44 -10.55 -0.62 2.52
N ARG A 45 -9.82 -0.89 1.42
CA ARG A 45 -8.42 -0.45 1.25
C ARG A 45 -8.22 1.07 1.34
N GLN A 46 -9.17 1.87 0.87
CA GLN A 46 -9.11 3.33 1.02
C GLN A 46 -9.25 3.75 2.49
N SER A 47 -10.15 3.12 3.24
CA SER A 47 -10.33 3.41 4.68
C SER A 47 -9.11 2.99 5.50
N GLU A 48 -8.52 1.82 5.20
CA GLU A 48 -7.28 1.37 5.86
C GLU A 48 -6.14 2.35 5.59
N LEU A 49 -5.99 2.80 4.34
CA LEU A 49 -4.96 3.76 3.97
C LEU A 49 -5.19 5.13 4.62
N ALA A 50 -6.45 5.56 4.75
CA ALA A 50 -6.80 6.79 5.46
C ALA A 50 -6.45 6.71 6.94
N ASN A 51 -6.79 5.59 7.59
CA ASN A 51 -6.44 5.34 8.99
C ASN A 51 -4.91 5.34 9.21
N GLN A 52 -4.15 4.74 8.29
CA GLN A 52 -2.69 4.78 8.32
C GLN A 52 -2.14 6.20 8.17
N ILE A 53 -2.72 7.01 7.29
CA ILE A 53 -2.34 8.43 7.15
C ILE A 53 -2.61 9.19 8.45
N SER A 54 -3.80 9.04 9.04
CA SER A 54 -4.16 9.68 10.31
C SER A 54 -3.27 9.22 11.47
N SER A 55 -2.85 7.95 11.49
CA SER A 55 -1.89 7.46 12.49
C SER A 55 -0.53 8.13 12.36
N ILE A 56 0.01 8.22 11.14
CA ILE A 56 1.30 8.86 10.89
C ILE A 56 1.22 10.37 11.17
N GLN A 57 0.10 11.02 10.85
CA GLN A 57 -0.12 12.43 11.17
C GLN A 57 -0.05 12.70 12.68
N ARG A 58 -0.66 11.83 13.50
CA ARG A 58 -0.55 11.92 14.96
C ARG A 58 0.90 11.74 15.43
N GLU A 59 1.58 10.71 14.93
CA GLU A 59 3.00 10.48 15.28
C GLU A 59 3.89 11.66 14.89
N VAL A 60 3.68 12.28 13.72
CA VAL A 60 4.40 13.49 13.32
C VAL A 60 4.13 14.65 14.28
N LEU A 61 2.87 14.87 14.68
CA LEU A 61 2.52 15.92 15.64
C LEU A 61 3.16 15.68 17.00
N ASP A 62 3.13 14.45 17.50
CA ASP A 62 3.72 14.09 18.79
C ASP A 62 5.24 14.31 18.78
N ILE A 63 5.94 13.88 17.72
CA ILE A 63 7.39 14.11 17.58
C ILE A 63 7.71 15.60 17.44
N SER A 64 6.91 16.36 16.68
CA SER A 64 7.08 17.81 16.58
C SER A 64 6.97 18.51 17.93
N GLN A 65 6.01 18.12 18.76
CA GLN A 65 5.83 18.71 20.09
C GLN A 65 6.98 18.36 21.05
N ASN A 66 7.51 17.14 20.96
CA ASN A 66 8.65 16.72 21.78
C ASN A 66 9.95 17.40 21.33
N LEU A 67 10.11 17.66 20.03
CA LEU A 67 11.25 18.41 19.50
C LEU A 67 11.34 19.84 20.03
N ASP A 68 10.21 20.48 20.33
CA ASP A 68 10.18 21.82 20.94
C ASP A 68 10.69 21.80 22.40
N GLN A 69 10.68 20.63 23.06
CA GLN A 69 11.19 20.46 24.43
C GLN A 69 12.63 19.95 24.48
N ASP A 70 13.10 19.29 23.42
CA ASP A 70 14.45 18.72 23.34
C ASP A 70 15.52 19.80 23.13
N THR A 71 16.69 19.60 23.74
CA THR A 71 17.83 20.50 23.54
C THR A 71 18.42 20.32 22.14
N SER A 72 18.51 21.43 21.38
CA SER A 72 19.09 21.44 20.04
C SER A 72 20.53 20.91 20.05
N GLY A 73 20.82 19.90 19.22
CA GLY A 73 22.13 19.26 19.13
C GLY A 73 22.32 18.01 20.01
N SER A 74 21.29 17.62 20.77
CA SER A 74 21.27 16.31 21.42
C SER A 74 21.08 15.18 20.41
N GLN A 75 21.60 13.99 20.72
CA GLN A 75 21.40 12.80 19.88
C GLN A 75 19.91 12.44 19.73
N THR A 76 19.10 12.69 20.76
CA THR A 76 17.64 12.49 20.75
C THR A 76 16.97 13.45 19.78
N TYR A 77 17.35 14.73 19.78
CA TYR A 77 16.87 15.72 18.82
C TYR A 77 17.18 15.31 17.37
N GLU A 78 18.41 14.91 17.07
CA GLU A 78 18.77 14.47 15.72
C GLU A 78 18.00 13.21 15.27
N GLN A 79 17.81 12.25 16.16
CA GLN A 79 16.99 11.06 15.88
C GLN A 79 15.53 11.43 15.60
N SER A 80 14.95 12.32 16.40
CA SER A 80 13.59 12.82 16.24
C SER A 80 13.42 13.56 14.90
N VAL A 81 14.36 14.43 14.51
CA VAL A 81 14.34 15.12 13.21
C VAL A 81 14.42 14.13 12.05
N ASN A 82 15.34 13.15 12.13
CA ASN A 82 15.48 12.12 11.09
C ASN A 82 14.22 11.26 10.95
N ARG A 83 13.63 10.86 12.08
CA ARG A 83 12.36 10.12 12.11
C ARG A 83 11.23 10.94 11.49
N LEU A 84 11.15 12.23 11.81
CA LEU A 84 10.12 13.14 11.29
C LEU A 84 10.23 13.28 9.77
N CYS A 85 11.44 13.46 9.24
CA CYS A 85 11.71 13.50 7.79
C CYS A 85 11.24 12.22 7.09
N TYR A 86 11.56 11.05 7.66
CA TYR A 86 11.13 9.75 7.15
C TYR A 86 9.60 9.61 7.16
N LEU A 87 8.94 9.97 8.26
CA LEU A 87 7.49 9.91 8.38
C LEU A 87 6.78 10.83 7.39
N GLN A 88 7.30 12.04 7.17
CA GLN A 88 6.78 12.97 6.16
C GLN A 88 6.88 12.40 4.74
N ALA A 89 8.00 11.73 4.41
CA ALA A 89 8.17 11.07 3.12
C ALA A 89 7.14 9.96 2.90
N ILE A 90 6.93 9.10 3.91
CA ILE A 90 5.90 8.05 3.87
C ILE A 90 4.50 8.65 3.72
N LEU A 91 4.19 9.68 4.49
CA LEU A 91 2.90 10.33 4.48
C LEU A 91 2.56 10.88 3.10
N LYS A 92 3.52 11.55 2.44
CA LYS A 92 3.38 12.04 1.06
C LYS A 92 3.12 10.90 0.08
N GLN A 93 3.81 9.77 0.22
CA GLN A 93 3.61 8.60 -0.62
C GLN A 93 2.21 7.99 -0.43
N LYS A 94 1.76 7.84 0.82
CA LYS A 94 0.44 7.29 1.14
C LYS A 94 -0.70 8.20 0.67
N GLN A 95 -0.58 9.51 0.85
CA GLN A 95 -1.55 10.48 0.32
C GLN A 95 -1.64 10.42 -1.21
N LYS A 96 -0.50 10.34 -1.91
CA LYS A 96 -0.48 10.15 -3.37
C LYS A 96 -1.17 8.86 -3.78
N HIS A 97 -0.98 7.78 -3.03
CA HIS A 97 -1.66 6.51 -3.28
C HIS A 97 -3.17 6.61 -3.05
N LEU A 98 -3.61 7.27 -1.99
CA LEU A 98 -5.04 7.52 -1.71
C LEU A 98 -5.70 8.27 -2.87
N LEU A 99 -5.07 9.35 -3.34
CA LEU A 99 -5.55 10.14 -4.47
C LEU A 99 -5.69 9.30 -5.75
N ARG A 100 -4.72 8.42 -6.03
CA ARG A 100 -4.80 7.50 -7.17
C ARG A 100 -5.98 6.54 -7.04
N LEU A 101 -6.19 5.96 -5.86
CA LEU A 101 -7.33 5.08 -5.61
C LEU A 101 -8.66 5.83 -5.77
N GLN A 102 -8.76 7.06 -5.27
CA GLN A 102 -9.97 7.89 -5.41
C GLN A 102 -10.26 8.23 -6.87
N LYS A 103 -9.26 8.68 -7.64
CA LYS A 103 -9.39 8.97 -9.07
C LYS A 103 -9.83 7.74 -9.87
N ASN A 104 -9.25 6.56 -9.56
CA ASN A 104 -9.63 5.32 -10.22
C ASN A 104 -11.10 4.93 -9.95
N VAL A 105 -11.63 5.23 -8.76
CA VAL A 105 -13.06 5.02 -8.46
C VAL A 105 -13.94 5.96 -9.29
N VAL A 106 -13.55 7.23 -9.47
CA VAL A 106 -14.31 8.20 -10.28
C VAL A 106 -14.34 7.80 -11.76
N VAL A 107 -13.20 7.40 -12.33
CA VAL A 107 -13.11 6.95 -13.73
C VAL A 107 -13.95 5.70 -13.97
N GLN A 108 -13.98 4.75 -13.03
CA GLN A 108 -14.81 3.56 -13.17
C GLN A 108 -16.31 3.88 -13.11
N LYS A 109 -16.72 4.82 -12.26
CA LYS A 109 -18.13 5.26 -12.21
C LYS A 109 -18.58 5.89 -13.52
N SER A 110 -17.74 6.75 -14.13
CA SER A 110 -18.09 7.41 -15.38
C SER A 110 -18.15 6.45 -16.57
N ILE A 111 -17.21 5.49 -16.66
CA ILE A 111 -17.24 4.41 -17.67
C ILE A 111 -18.51 3.56 -17.52
N ARG A 112 -18.86 3.17 -16.29
CA ARG A 112 -20.08 2.38 -16.01
C ARG A 112 -21.35 3.12 -16.44
N SER A 113 -21.44 4.42 -16.15
CA SER A 113 -22.57 5.24 -16.56
C SER A 113 -22.70 5.35 -18.07
N LYS A 114 -21.57 5.53 -18.78
CA LYS A 114 -21.55 5.56 -20.25
C LYS A 114 -22.01 4.23 -20.85
N LYS A 115 -21.52 3.09 -20.33
CA LYS A 115 -21.93 1.75 -20.79
C LYS A 115 -23.43 1.51 -20.58
N ARG A 116 -23.99 1.88 -19.42
CA ARG A 116 -25.43 1.76 -19.15
C ARG A 116 -26.27 2.61 -20.11
N ASN A 117 -25.83 3.84 -20.40
CA ASN A 117 -26.55 4.72 -21.31
C ASN A 117 -26.52 4.25 -22.77
N LEU A 118 -25.46 3.56 -23.20
CA LEU A 118 -25.42 2.95 -24.54
C LEU A 118 -26.39 1.78 -24.66
N LEU A 119 -26.40 0.88 -23.67
CA LEU A 119 -27.33 -0.27 -23.62
C LEU A 119 -28.82 0.15 -23.58
N LEU A 120 -29.12 1.32 -23.03
CA LEU A 120 -30.49 1.87 -23.00
C LEU A 120 -30.90 2.57 -24.29
N LYS A 121 -29.97 2.86 -25.20
CA LYS A 121 -30.24 3.48 -26.51
C LYS A 121 -30.34 2.48 -27.66
N GLU A 122 -29.87 1.25 -27.45
CA GLU A 122 -29.92 0.15 -28.42
C GLU A 122 -31.22 -0.68 -28.33
N ASN A 123 -32.08 -0.40 -27.33
CA ASN A 123 -33.45 -0.93 -27.19
C ASN A 123 -34.45 0.20 -27.44
#